data_AF-A0AAU9TNR8-F1
#
_entry.id   AF-A0AAU9TNR8-F1
#
_cell.length_a   1.000
_cell.length_b   1.000
_cell.length_c   1.000
_cell.angle_alpha   90.00
_cell.angle_beta   90.00
_cell.angle_gamma   90.00
#
_symmetry.space_group_name_H-M   'P 1'
#
loop_
_entity.id
_entity.type
_entity.pdbx_description
1 polymer ?
#
loop_
_entity_poly.entity_id
_entity_poly.type
_entity_poly.pdbx_seq_one_letter_code
_entity_poly.pdbx_strand_id
1 'polypeptide(L)'
;MDKLTPEQCLQIVENFYQNNGSVRQIYRAFRPFYGVHNHKRLIRIIMERYRTTFTLNDNVHPVRCRIVHTEEAVAAVQESIEEDTNQSIGRRS
;
A
#
# COMPACT_ATOMS: atom_id res chain seq x y z
N MET A 1 9.76 5.24 12.26
CA MET A 1 9.71 6.09 11.06
C MET A 1 8.30 6.61 11.00
N ASP A 2 8.08 7.86 11.39
CA ASP A 2 6.76 8.47 11.36
C ASP A 2 6.29 8.50 9.90
N LYS A 3 5.11 7.94 9.65
CA LYS A 3 4.55 7.87 8.30
C LYS A 3 4.19 9.30 7.86
N LEU A 4 4.56 9.65 6.63
CA LEU A 4 4.09 10.89 6.04
C LEU A 4 2.56 10.83 5.93
N THR A 5 1.90 11.94 6.26
CA THR A 5 0.46 12.04 6.04
C THR A 5 0.16 12.18 4.54
N PRO A 6 -1.06 11.82 4.09
CA PRO A 6 -1.45 11.98 2.69
C PRO A 6 -1.28 13.42 2.18
N GLU A 7 -1.48 14.43 3.03
CA GLU A 7 -1.27 15.85 2.69
C GLU A 7 0.21 16.14 2.38
N GLN A 8 1.13 15.58 3.16
CA GLN A 8 2.57 15.73 2.94
C GLN A 8 3.00 15.03 1.64
N CYS A 9 2.42 13.87 1.35
CA CYS A 9 2.61 13.18 0.07
C CYS A 9 2.09 14.01 -1.12
N LEU A 10 0.92 14.64 -1.00
CA LEU A 10 0.36 15.51 -2.04
C LEU A 10 1.29 16.68 -2.34
N GLN A 11 1.76 17.38 -1.30
CA GLN A 11 2.69 18.49 -1.45
C GLN A 11 3.96 18.10 -2.21
N ILE A 12 4.49 16.90 -1.95
CA ILE A 12 5.67 16.36 -2.65
C ILE A 12 5.37 16.15 -4.13
N VAL A 13 4.21 15.56 -4.46
CA VAL A 13 3.81 15.30 -5.85
C VAL A 13 3.60 16.62 -6.61
N GLU A 14 2.89 17.58 -6.04
CA GLU A 14 2.68 18.90 -6.65
C GLU A 14 4.00 19.61 -6.93
N ASN A 15 4.89 19.67 -5.92
CA ASN A 15 6.22 20.27 -6.09
C ASN A 15 7.06 19.50 -7.11
N PHE A 16 6.90 18.18 -7.22
CA PHE A 16 7.64 17.38 -8.20
C PHE A 16 7.34 17.84 -9.62
N TYR A 17 6.06 18.04 -9.95
CA TYR A 17 5.66 18.50 -11.27
C TYR A 17 5.98 19.97 -11.52
N GLN A 18 5.90 20.84 -10.50
CA GLN A 18 6.30 22.24 -10.60
C GLN A 18 7.82 22.42 -10.85
N ASN A 19 8.65 21.49 -10.34
CA ASN A 19 10.11 21.55 -10.44
C ASN A 19 10.68 20.64 -11.56
N ASN A 20 9.91 20.39 -12.64
CA ASN A 20 10.32 19.56 -13.77
C ASN A 20 10.84 18.16 -13.38
N GLY A 21 10.34 17.60 -12.28
CA GLY A 21 10.74 16.29 -11.75
C GLY A 21 12.08 16.24 -11.03
N SER A 22 12.65 17.39 -10.66
CA SER A 22 13.92 17.44 -9.94
C SER A 22 13.79 17.06 -8.46
N VAL A 23 14.12 15.81 -8.12
CA VAL A 23 14.17 15.32 -6.73
C VAL A 23 15.06 16.19 -5.83
N ARG A 24 16.12 16.78 -6.38
CA ARG A 24 17.05 17.63 -5.63
C ARG A 24 16.41 18.96 -5.22
N GLN A 25 15.60 19.56 -6.09
CA GLN A 25 14.90 20.81 -5.80
C GLN A 25 13.81 20.58 -4.75
N ILE A 26 13.04 19.50 -4.88
CA ILE A 26 12.03 19.10 -3.89
C ILE A 26 12.70 18.86 -2.53
N TYR A 27 13.79 18.07 -2.50
CA TYR A 27 14.52 17.86 -1.24
C TYR A 27 14.96 19.18 -0.59
N ARG A 28 15.41 20.17 -1.38
CA ARG A 28 15.78 21.50 -0.85
C ARG A 28 14.58 22.26 -0.31
N ALA A 29 13.45 22.24 -1.01
CA ALA A 29 12.21 22.90 -0.59
C ALA A 29 11.62 22.27 0.68
N PHE A 30 11.73 20.95 0.84
CA PHE A 30 11.15 20.19 1.95
C PHE A 30 12.10 20.06 3.16
N ARG A 31 13.41 20.30 2.98
CA ARG A 31 14.42 20.25 4.06
C ARG A 31 14.08 21.08 5.30
N PRO A 32 13.53 22.31 5.20
CA PRO A 32 13.19 23.11 6.37
C PRO A 32 12.02 22.54 7.18
N PHE A 33 11.07 21.88 6.51
CA PHE A 33 9.81 21.44 7.12
C PHE A 33 9.90 20.04 7.73
N TYR A 34 10.70 19.16 7.15
CA TYR A 34 10.73 17.73 7.51
C TYR A 34 12.07 17.28 8.11
N GLY A 35 13.05 18.18 8.25
CA GLY A 35 14.37 17.88 8.83
C GLY A 35 15.32 17.12 7.88
N VAL A 36 16.45 16.65 8.41
CA VAL A 36 17.62 16.22 7.61
C VAL A 36 17.60 14.72 7.22
N HIS A 37 16.76 13.88 7.82
CA HIS A 37 16.90 12.43 7.68
C HIS A 37 16.13 11.83 6.47
N ASN A 38 16.87 11.17 5.56
CA ASN A 38 16.43 10.18 4.54
C ASN A 38 15.30 10.55 3.53
N HIS A 39 14.93 11.81 3.38
CA HIS A 39 13.82 12.24 2.49
C HIS A 39 14.02 12.02 1.00
N LYS A 40 15.26 12.01 0.49
CA LYS A 40 15.50 11.78 -0.95
C LYS A 40 14.98 10.41 -1.41
N ARG A 41 15.17 9.39 -0.58
CA ARG A 41 14.67 8.04 -0.85
C ARG A 41 13.15 8.03 -0.76
N LEU A 42 12.60 8.71 0.24
CA LEU A 42 11.17 8.78 0.46
C LEU A 42 10.42 9.45 -0.70
N ILE A 43 10.93 10.59 -1.20
CA ILE A 43 10.39 11.28 -2.38
C ILE A 43 10.36 10.35 -3.60
N ARG A 44 11.44 9.57 -3.82
CA ARG A 44 11.46 8.59 -4.93
C ARG A 44 10.39 7.52 -4.77
N ILE A 45 10.27 6.94 -3.58
CA ILE A 45 9.27 5.89 -3.28
C ILE A 45 7.85 6.44 -3.47
N ILE A 46 7.57 7.65 -2.98
CA ILE A 46 6.25 8.29 -3.12
C ILE A 46 5.94 8.53 -4.60
N MET A 47 6.89 9.09 -5.36
CA MET A 47 6.67 9.36 -6.78
C MET A 47 6.51 8.08 -7.61
N GLU A 48 7.28 7.04 -7.31
CA GLU A 48 7.17 5.74 -7.96
C GLU A 48 5.79 5.10 -7.66
N ARG A 49 5.36 5.15 -6.41
CA ARG A 49 4.02 4.69 -6.00
C ARG A 49 2.91 5.48 -6.69
N TYR A 50 3.03 6.80 -6.72
CA TYR A 50 2.05 7.66 -7.37
C TYR A 50 1.97 7.37 -8.88
N ARG A 51 3.10 7.17 -9.56
CA ARG A 51 3.11 6.84 -10.99
C ARG A 51 2.54 5.46 -11.31
N THR A 52 2.69 4.50 -10.41
CA THR A 52 2.25 3.11 -10.62
C THR A 52 0.79 2.88 -10.24
N THR A 53 0.34 3.50 -9.14
CA THR A 53 -0.98 3.23 -8.54
C THR A 53 -1.89 4.45 -8.48
N PHE A 54 -1.37 5.66 -8.73
CA PHE A 54 -2.08 6.93 -8.55
C PHE A 54 -2.64 7.13 -7.15
N THR A 55 -2.02 6.51 -6.14
CA THR A 55 -2.40 6.64 -4.73
C THR A 55 -1.38 7.46 -3.96
N LEU A 56 -1.88 8.28 -3.03
CA LEU A 56 -1.08 9.06 -2.06
C LEU A 56 -1.04 8.38 -0.69
N ASN A 57 -1.89 7.38 -0.48
CA ASN A 57 -1.98 6.69 0.80
C ASN A 57 -0.75 5.83 1.04
N ASP A 58 -0.31 5.80 2.30
CA ASP A 58 0.65 4.81 2.71
C ASP A 58 -0.06 3.46 2.76
N ASN A 59 0.15 2.62 1.74
CA ASN A 59 -0.42 1.27 1.70
C ASN A 59 -0.03 0.59 3.01
N VAL A 60 -1.04 0.33 3.83
CA VAL A 60 -0.88 -0.41 5.07
C VAL A 60 -0.14 -1.69 4.69
N HIS A 61 1.09 -1.85 5.19
CA HIS A 61 1.84 -3.07 4.97
C HIS A 61 0.90 -4.24 5.24
N PRO A 62 0.82 -5.24 4.35
CA PRO A 62 -0.14 -6.32 4.51
C PRO A 62 0.04 -6.91 5.90
N VAL A 63 -0.94 -6.65 6.78
CA VAL A 63 -1.00 -7.24 8.10
C VAL A 63 -1.29 -8.71 7.83
N ARG A 64 -0.24 -9.54 7.85
CA ARG A 64 -0.23 -11.00 7.67
C ARG A 64 -1.58 -11.54 7.17
N CYS A 65 -1.76 -11.58 5.85
CA CYS A 65 -2.96 -12.16 5.26
C CYS A 65 -3.03 -13.64 5.65
N ARG A 66 -4.04 -14.03 6.44
CA ARG A 66 -4.33 -15.45 6.64
C ARG A 66 -4.97 -15.97 5.36
N ILE A 67 -4.32 -16.93 4.71
CA ILE A 67 -4.88 -17.66 3.58
C ILE A 67 -5.92 -18.62 4.16
N VAL A 68 -7.15 -18.13 4.37
CA VAL A 68 -8.25 -18.94 4.93
C VAL A 68 -9.21 -19.41 3.84
N HIS A 69 -9.41 -18.61 2.80
CA HIS A 69 -10.37 -18.88 1.74
C HIS A 69 -9.69 -18.71 0.38
N THR A 70 -8.94 -19.71 -0.06
CA THR A 70 -8.50 -19.77 -1.47
C THR A 70 -9.70 -20.08 -2.36
N GLU A 71 -9.63 -19.66 -3.62
CA GLU A 71 -10.68 -19.96 -4.61
C GLU A 71 -10.91 -21.48 -4.71
N GLU A 72 -9.85 -22.28 -4.65
CA GLU A 72 -9.92 -23.74 -4.60
C GLU A 72 -10.64 -24.27 -3.36
N ALA A 73 -10.38 -23.71 -2.18
CA ALA A 73 -11.05 -24.13 -0.95
C ALA A 73 -12.53 -23.74 -0.94
N VAL A 74 -12.88 -22.59 -1.52
CA VAL A 74 -14.27 -22.15 -1.69
C VAL A 74 -14.99 -23.04 -2.70
N ALA A 75 -14.37 -23.34 -3.84
CA ALA A 75 -14.94 -24.22 -4.86
C ALA A 75 -15.17 -25.64 -4.33
N ALA A 76 -14.20 -26.22 -3.61
CA ALA A 76 -14.33 -27.55 -3.01
C ALA A 76 -15.45 -27.60 -1.94
N VAL A 77 -15.62 -26.54 -1.14
CA VAL A 77 -16.73 -26.46 -0.19
C VAL A 77 -18.06 -26.34 -0.93
N GLN A 78 -18.12 -25.59 -2.03
CA GLN A 78 -19.34 -25.43 -2.82
C GLN A 78 -19.76 -26.75 -3.50
N GLU A 79 -18.81 -27.47 -4.09
CA GLU A 79 -19.02 -28.82 -4.67
C GLU A 79 -19.54 -29.80 -3.62
N SER A 80 -18.92 -29.80 -2.42
CA SER A 80 -19.36 -30.63 -1.30
C SER A 80 -20.80 -30.33 -0.84
N ILE A 81 -21.23 -29.06 -0.84
CA ILE A 81 -22.61 -28.68 -0.50
C ILE A 81 -23.60 -29.11 -1.59
N GLU A 82 -23.20 -29.04 -2.87
CA GLU A 82 -24.01 -29.51 -4.00
C GLU A 82 -24.20 -31.03 -3.97
N GLU A 83 -23.16 -31.79 -3.57
CA GLU A 83 -23.20 -33.24 -3.44
C GLU A 83 -24.03 -33.72 -2.23
N ASP A 84 -23.89 -33.09 -1.06
CA ASP A 84 -24.69 -33.39 0.12
C ASP A 84 -24.98 -32.11 0.93
N THR A 85 -26.23 -31.66 0.87
CA THR A 85 -26.69 -30.43 1.52
C THR A 85 -26.66 -30.51 3.05
N ASN A 86 -26.58 -31.72 3.63
CA ASN A 86 -26.47 -31.92 5.08
C ASN A 86 -25.03 -32.15 5.55
N GLN A 87 -24.04 -32.04 4.66
CA GLN A 87 -22.65 -32.26 5.01
C GLN A 87 -22.14 -31.15 5.92
N SER A 88 -21.74 -31.51 7.14
CA SER A 88 -21.14 -30.59 8.11
C SER A 88 -19.63 -30.78 8.17
N ILE A 89 -18.88 -29.67 8.17
CA ILE A 89 -17.42 -29.72 8.29
C ILE A 89 -17.08 -30.01 9.75
N GLY A 90 -16.51 -31.19 10.02
CA GLY A 90 -16.10 -31.62 11.35
C GLY A 90 -15.10 -30.65 12.00
N ARG A 91 -15.31 -30.35 13.29
CA ARG A 91 -14.45 -29.48 14.08
C ARG A 91 -13.06 -30.12 14.19
N ARG A 92 -12.00 -29.46 13.71
CA ARG A 92 -10.62 -29.88 14.00
C ARG A 92 -10.33 -29.60 15.47
N SER A 93 -10.06 -30.67 16.24
CA SER A 93 -9.51 -30.62 17.60
C SER A 93 -8.04 -30.20 17.57
#